data_AF-A0AB73MYK4-F1
#
_entry.id   AF-A0AB73MYK4-F1
#
_cell.length_a   1.000
_cell.length_b   1.000
_cell.length_c   1.000
_cell.angle_alpha   90.00
_cell.angle_beta   90.00
_cell.angle_gamma   90.00
#
_symmetry.space_group_name_H-M   'P 1'
#
loop_
_entity.id
_entity.type
_entity.pdbx_description
1 polymer ?
#
loop_
_entity_poly.entity_id
_entity_poly.type
_entity_poly.pdbx_seq_one_letter_code
_entity_poly.pdbx_strand_id
1 'polypeptide(L)'
;MEYVGWRDVQSAMRYLDGADPFARQRIEASLPPATPPLLALAAPAPDPVPTTAVEATVTLTRFNSRVRGLAKAHRLIEQICLQPHQAQRLNTDGTRYRLAIAAVDEAAFEETIAMLLDEMHRIADNHQCFLAVALRDEAGERHWD
;
A
#
# COMPACT_ATOMS: atom_id res chain seq x y z
N MET A 1 28.70 -5.51 -16.95
CA MET A 1 27.52 -6.38 -16.82
C MET A 1 27.75 -7.30 -15.64
N GLU A 2 27.18 -6.96 -14.50
CA GLU A 2 26.59 -7.94 -13.57
C GLU A 2 25.63 -7.15 -12.68
N TYR A 3 24.36 -7.51 -12.80
CA TYR A 3 23.22 -6.96 -12.08
C TYR A 3 22.99 -7.94 -10.94
N VAL A 4 23.17 -7.51 -9.69
CA VAL A 4 22.81 -8.29 -8.49
C VAL A 4 22.31 -7.26 -7.48
N GLY A 5 21.02 -7.18 -7.18
CA GLY A 5 20.22 -8.27 -6.63
C GLY A 5 20.10 -7.99 -5.14
N TRP A 6 18.95 -7.45 -4.74
CA TRP A 6 18.61 -7.01 -3.40
C TRP A 6 18.78 -8.17 -2.39
N ARG A 7 19.54 -7.97 -1.30
CA ARG A 7 19.35 -8.72 -0.04
C ARG A 7 20.19 -8.20 1.13
N ASP A 8 19.45 -7.72 2.14
CA ASP A 8 19.69 -7.96 3.58
C ASP A 8 20.80 -7.14 4.31
N VAL A 9 20.39 -6.00 4.88
CA VAL A 9 21.20 -5.16 5.80
C VAL A 9 21.19 -5.71 7.25
N GLN A 10 20.49 -6.81 7.52
CA GLN A 10 20.18 -7.25 8.89
C GLN A 10 21.29 -8.05 9.58
N SER A 11 22.39 -8.38 8.88
CA SER A 11 23.44 -9.25 9.43
C SER A 11 24.59 -8.52 10.16
N ALA A 12 24.62 -7.18 10.18
CA ALA A 12 25.76 -6.43 10.72
C ALA A 12 25.74 -6.20 12.25
N MET A 13 24.63 -6.44 12.95
CA MET A 13 24.48 -6.11 14.39
C MET A 13 24.32 -7.37 15.28
N ARG A 14 25.19 -8.37 15.13
CA ARG A 14 25.17 -9.58 15.99
C ARG A 14 26.47 -9.88 16.75
N TYR A 15 27.34 -8.90 16.93
CA TYR A 15 28.54 -9.07 17.76
C TYR A 15 28.82 -7.80 18.55
N LEU A 16 28.11 -7.59 19.66
CA LEU A 16 28.49 -6.67 20.74
C LEU A 16 27.42 -6.80 21.83
N ASP A 17 27.50 -7.85 22.65
CA ASP A 17 27.21 -7.69 24.08
C ASP A 17 27.65 -8.95 24.85
N GLY A 18 28.91 -8.95 25.27
CA GLY A 18 29.33 -9.72 26.43
C GLY A 18 29.05 -8.85 27.65
N ALA A 19 27.84 -8.94 28.20
CA ALA A 19 27.42 -8.11 29.33
C ALA A 19 28.03 -8.61 30.65
N ASP A 20 28.96 -7.81 31.18
CA ASP A 20 29.63 -7.98 32.46
C ASP A 20 28.65 -7.77 33.64
N PRO A 21 28.47 -8.73 34.57
CA PRO A 21 27.41 -8.69 35.58
C PRO A 21 27.62 -7.63 36.68
N PHE A 22 28.83 -7.07 36.83
CA PHE A 22 29.11 -6.05 37.85
C PHE A 22 28.73 -4.63 37.43
N ALA A 23 28.49 -4.37 36.14
CA ALA A 23 28.05 -3.06 35.67
C ALA A 23 26.61 -2.73 36.09
N ARG A 24 25.74 -3.74 36.23
CA ARG A 24 24.31 -3.58 36.55
C ARG A 24 24.07 -2.98 37.94
N GLN A 25 24.83 -3.39 38.96
CA GLN A 25 24.58 -2.97 40.35
C GLN A 25 24.89 -1.49 40.63
N ARG A 26 25.84 -0.88 39.90
CA ARG A 26 26.13 0.55 40.05
C ARG A 26 25.06 1.45 39.43
N ILE A 27 24.36 0.95 38.41
CA ILE A 27 23.35 1.71 37.68
C ILE A 27 22.06 1.82 38.52
N GLU A 28 21.64 0.75 39.19
CA GLU A 28 20.42 0.76 40.02
C GLU A 28 20.51 1.71 41.22
N ALA A 29 21.69 1.88 41.82
CA ALA A 29 21.88 2.75 42.99
C ALA A 29 21.81 4.25 42.68
N SER A 30 21.82 4.65 41.40
CA SER A 30 21.93 6.06 40.99
C SER A 30 20.66 6.62 40.34
N LEU A 31 19.55 5.86 40.27
CA LEU A 31 18.32 6.32 39.65
C LEU A 31 17.39 7.03 40.66
N PRO A 32 16.97 8.29 40.42
CA PRO A 32 15.92 8.96 41.21
C PRO A 32 14.53 8.33 40.94
N PRO A 33 13.56 8.46 41.87
CA PRO A 33 12.26 7.83 41.75
C PRO A 33 11.49 8.36 40.53
N ALA A 34 10.85 7.41 39.83
CA ALA A 34 10.17 7.59 38.56
C ALA A 34 9.13 8.74 38.59
N THR A 35 9.44 9.82 37.89
CA THR A 35 8.46 10.74 37.32
C THR A 35 7.61 10.00 36.27
N PRO A 36 6.28 10.21 36.20
CA PRO A 36 5.42 9.60 35.19
C PRO A 36 5.87 10.00 33.77
N PRO A 37 5.58 9.18 32.74
CA PRO A 37 6.12 9.41 31.41
C PRO A 37 5.42 10.63 30.80
N LEU A 38 6.08 11.77 30.89
CA LEU A 38 5.85 12.84 29.94
C LEU A 38 6.61 12.47 28.66
N LEU A 39 5.84 12.45 27.57
CA LEU A 39 6.29 12.50 26.17
C LEU A 39 6.75 11.14 25.61
N ALA A 40 5.79 10.46 24.99
CA ALA A 40 6.06 9.56 23.88
C ALA A 40 7.01 10.27 22.90
N LEU A 41 8.22 9.73 22.74
CA LEU A 41 9.14 10.12 21.69
C LEU A 41 8.40 9.87 20.37
N ALA A 42 7.96 10.93 19.69
CA ALA A 42 7.42 10.83 18.35
C ALA A 42 8.49 10.16 17.49
N ALA A 43 8.19 8.96 16.98
CA ALA A 43 8.98 8.36 15.92
C ALA A 43 9.15 9.41 14.81
N PRO A 44 10.33 9.54 14.18
CA PRO A 44 10.47 10.44 13.04
C PRO A 44 9.42 10.01 12.03
N ALA A 45 8.42 10.87 11.82
CA ALA A 45 7.41 10.63 10.82
C ALA A 45 8.15 10.48 9.50
N PRO A 46 8.01 9.36 8.76
CA PRO A 46 8.58 9.27 7.43
C PRO A 46 8.08 10.47 6.64
N ASP A 47 8.96 11.10 5.86
CA ASP A 47 8.58 12.22 5.00
C ASP A 47 7.30 11.86 4.24
N PRO A 48 6.26 12.72 4.27
CA PRO A 48 4.99 12.40 3.63
C PRO A 48 5.22 12.33 2.12
N VAL A 49 5.31 11.11 1.60
CA VAL A 49 5.34 10.86 0.15
C VAL A 49 4.08 11.52 -0.43
N PRO A 50 4.21 12.35 -1.48
CA PRO A 50 3.05 12.98 -2.09
C PRO A 50 2.06 11.91 -2.48
N THR A 51 0.88 11.98 -1.86
CA THR A 51 -0.19 11.01 -2.07
C THR A 51 -1.30 11.70 -2.82
N THR A 52 -1.51 11.28 -4.06
CA THR A 52 -2.55 11.82 -4.92
C THR A 52 -3.81 10.97 -4.77
N ALA A 53 -4.94 11.63 -4.53
CA ALA A 53 -6.23 10.96 -4.44
C ALA A 53 -6.85 10.84 -5.84
N VAL A 54 -7.30 9.63 -6.19
CA VAL A 54 -7.90 9.32 -7.49
C VAL A 54 -9.21 8.58 -7.27
N GLU A 55 -10.26 8.93 -8.02
CA GLU A 55 -11.51 8.21 -8.04
C GLU A 55 -11.49 7.11 -9.12
N ALA A 56 -11.53 5.85 -8.68
CA ALA A 56 -11.67 4.68 -9.53
C ALA A 56 -13.14 4.25 -9.62
N THR A 57 -13.70 4.25 -10.82
CA THR A 57 -15.00 3.64 -11.12
C THR A 57 -14.77 2.28 -11.77
N VAL A 58 -15.18 1.21 -11.11
CA VAL A 58 -14.97 -0.18 -11.51
C VAL A 58 -16.31 -0.84 -11.74
N THR A 59 -16.56 -1.29 -12.97
CA THR A 59 -17.77 -2.02 -13.36
C THR A 59 -17.38 -3.34 -13.99
N LEU A 60 -17.80 -4.45 -13.38
CA LEU A 60 -17.57 -5.79 -13.91
C LEU A 60 -18.87 -6.37 -14.45
N THR A 61 -18.81 -6.93 -15.66
CA THR A 61 -19.91 -7.65 -16.28
C THR A 61 -19.47 -9.06 -16.66
N ARG A 62 -20.35 -10.04 -16.46
CA ARG A 62 -20.04 -11.44 -16.79
C ARG A 62 -20.01 -11.62 -18.31
N PHE A 63 -18.97 -12.24 -18.84
CA PHE A 63 -18.90 -12.56 -20.28
C PHE A 63 -19.85 -13.73 -20.63
N ASN A 64 -20.00 -14.68 -19.70
CA ASN A 64 -20.92 -15.81 -19.85
C ASN A 64 -21.71 -16.03 -18.56
N SER A 65 -23.02 -16.28 -18.66
CA SER A 65 -23.89 -16.53 -17.52
C SER A 65 -23.55 -17.83 -16.77
N ARG A 66 -22.81 -18.75 -17.41
CA ARG A 66 -22.38 -20.02 -16.83
C ARG A 66 -21.25 -19.90 -15.80
N VAL A 67 -20.46 -18.83 -15.85
CA VAL A 67 -19.31 -18.65 -14.93
C VAL A 67 -19.73 -17.85 -13.70
N ARG A 68 -19.52 -18.41 -12.50
CA ARG A 68 -19.71 -17.74 -11.21
C ARG A 68 -18.48 -16.88 -10.82
N GLY A 69 -17.70 -16.44 -11.82
CA GLY A 69 -16.41 -15.76 -11.62
C GLY A 69 -16.51 -14.30 -11.16
N LEU A 70 -17.65 -13.64 -11.36
CA LEU A 70 -17.80 -12.19 -11.13
C LEU A 70 -17.47 -11.78 -9.70
N ALA A 71 -18.07 -12.41 -8.69
CA ALA A 71 -17.81 -12.07 -7.29
C ALA A 71 -16.35 -12.34 -6.88
N LYS A 72 -15.73 -13.37 -7.48
CA LYS A 72 -14.31 -13.69 -7.23
C LYS A 72 -13.38 -12.68 -7.90
N ALA A 73 -13.65 -12.30 -9.14
CA ALA A 73 -12.91 -11.27 -9.87
C ALA A 73 -12.97 -9.93 -9.14
N HIS A 74 -14.17 -9.51 -8.72
CA HIS A 74 -14.35 -8.27 -7.98
C HIS A 74 -13.54 -8.27 -6.67
N ARG A 75 -13.62 -9.36 -5.91
CA ARG A 75 -12.83 -9.51 -4.67
C ARG A 75 -11.32 -9.49 -4.91
N LEU A 76 -10.84 -10.11 -6.00
CA LEU A 76 -9.42 -10.11 -6.32
C LEU A 76 -8.94 -8.74 -6.77
N ILE A 77 -9.71 -8.04 -7.61
CA ILE A 77 -9.43 -6.65 -7.99
C ILE A 77 -9.36 -5.78 -6.74
N GLU A 78 -10.31 -5.92 -5.81
CA GLU A 78 -10.30 -5.17 -4.56
C GLU A 78 -9.07 -5.47 -3.71
N GLN A 79 -8.70 -6.75 -3.55
CA GLN A 79 -7.57 -7.15 -2.71
C GLN A 79 -6.19 -6.86 -3.31
N ILE A 80 -6.04 -7.02 -4.63
CA ILE A 80 -4.74 -6.94 -5.32
C ILE A 80 -4.50 -5.54 -5.85
N CYS A 81 -5.52 -4.89 -6.42
CA CYS A 81 -5.37 -3.60 -7.08
C CYS A 81 -5.74 -2.45 -6.12
N LEU A 82 -6.87 -2.55 -5.42
CA LEU A 82 -7.41 -1.41 -4.66
C LEU A 82 -6.83 -1.31 -3.24
N GLN A 83 -6.74 -2.43 -2.51
CA GLN A 83 -6.29 -2.47 -1.12
C GLN A 83 -4.86 -1.91 -0.89
N PRO A 84 -3.87 -2.12 -1.78
CA PRO A 84 -2.54 -1.51 -1.63
C PRO A 84 -2.56 0.03 -1.64
N HIS A 85 -3.52 0.63 -2.34
CA HIS A 85 -3.68 2.08 -2.47
C HIS A 85 -4.74 2.64 -1.51
N GLN A 86 -4.93 1.99 -0.35
CA GLN A 86 -5.86 2.42 0.70
C GLN A 86 -7.28 2.70 0.19
N ALA A 87 -7.79 1.83 -0.67
CA ALA A 87 -9.09 2.04 -1.30
C ALA A 87 -10.23 2.26 -0.31
N GLN A 88 -10.93 3.39 -0.48
CA GLN A 88 -12.14 3.71 0.26
C GLN A 88 -13.33 3.62 -0.68
N ARG A 89 -14.34 2.83 -0.33
CA ARG A 89 -15.53 2.69 -1.15
C ARG A 89 -16.42 3.93 -0.99
N LEU A 90 -16.60 4.73 -2.04
CA LEU A 90 -17.49 5.91 -1.97
C LEU A 90 -18.96 5.54 -2.10
N ASN A 91 -19.27 4.48 -2.84
CA ASN A 91 -20.65 4.12 -3.14
C ASN A 91 -21.10 2.83 -2.41
N THR A 92 -22.37 2.81 -2.03
CA THR A 92 -23.06 1.61 -1.53
C THR A 92 -23.15 0.50 -2.57
N ASP A 93 -23.20 0.85 -3.86
CA ASP A 93 -23.17 -0.11 -4.98
C ASP A 93 -21.82 -0.81 -5.16
N GLY A 94 -20.75 -0.28 -4.56
CA GLY A 94 -19.40 -0.85 -4.66
C GLY A 94 -18.78 -0.76 -6.04
N THR A 95 -19.19 0.22 -6.85
CA THR A 95 -18.59 0.48 -8.17
C THR A 95 -17.66 1.70 -8.17
N ARG A 96 -17.63 2.51 -7.11
CA ARG A 96 -16.74 3.68 -6.99
C ARG A 96 -15.88 3.58 -5.75
N TYR A 97 -14.60 3.81 -5.96
CA TYR A 97 -13.54 3.71 -4.97
C TYR A 97 -12.63 4.94 -5.05
N ARG A 98 -12.13 5.39 -3.91
CA ARG A 98 -11.12 6.43 -3.78
C ARG A 98 -9.82 5.74 -3.48
N LEU A 99 -8.81 5.96 -4.30
CA LEU A 99 -7.47 5.43 -4.13
C LEU A 99 -6.54 6.56 -3.71
N ALA A 100 -5.58 6.25 -2.85
CA ALA A 100 -4.52 7.13 -2.42
C ALA A 100 -3.21 6.57 -2.97
N ILE A 101 -2.77 7.10 -4.12
CA ILE A 101 -1.57 6.64 -4.81
C ILE A 101 -0.41 7.50 -4.34
N ALA A 102 0.51 6.88 -3.59
CA ALA A 102 1.75 7.53 -3.17
C ALA A 102 2.79 7.42 -4.30
N ALA A 103 3.18 8.55 -4.88
CA ALA A 103 4.16 8.62 -5.94
C ALA A 103 5.12 9.78 -5.68
N VAL A 104 6.41 9.58 -5.99
CA VAL A 104 7.45 10.60 -5.76
C VAL A 104 7.37 11.72 -6.79
N ASP A 105 6.93 11.38 -7.99
CA ASP A 105 6.82 12.26 -9.15
C ASP A 105 5.64 11.84 -10.05
N GLU A 106 5.32 12.70 -11.00
CA GLU A 106 4.20 12.51 -11.92
C GLU A 106 4.42 11.33 -12.87
N ALA A 107 5.65 11.04 -13.30
CA ALA A 107 5.91 9.92 -14.20
C ALA A 107 5.72 8.57 -13.46
N ALA A 108 6.20 8.47 -12.21
CA ALA A 108 5.96 7.31 -11.37
C ALA A 108 4.46 7.10 -11.07
N PHE A 109 3.70 8.18 -10.93
CA PHE A 109 2.25 8.12 -10.75
C PHE A 109 1.54 7.57 -12.00
N GLU A 110 1.85 8.10 -13.18
CA GLU A 110 1.29 7.63 -14.46
C GLU A 110 1.64 6.16 -14.73
N GLU A 111 2.89 5.75 -14.44
CA GLU A 111 3.31 4.35 -14.54
C GLU A 111 2.51 3.45 -13.58
N THR A 112 2.31 3.91 -12.33
CA THR A 112 1.51 3.17 -11.35
C THR A 112 0.06 3.01 -11.82
N ILE A 113 -0.54 4.05 -12.39
CA ILE A 113 -1.90 3.98 -12.96
C ILE A 113 -1.96 2.99 -14.12
N ALA A 114 -1.00 3.06 -15.05
CA ALA A 114 -0.97 2.14 -16.19
C ALA A 114 -0.85 0.68 -15.73
N MET A 115 0.08 0.39 -14.82
CA MET A 115 0.23 -0.95 -14.24
C MET A 115 -1.03 -1.42 -13.50
N LEU A 116 -1.69 -0.52 -12.77
CA LEU A 116 -2.94 -0.81 -12.06
C LEU A 116 -4.04 -1.22 -13.05
N LEU A 117 -4.24 -0.45 -14.12
CA LEU A 117 -5.23 -0.72 -15.15
C LEU A 117 -4.97 -2.05 -15.86
N ASP A 118 -3.72 -2.32 -16.23
CA ASP A 118 -3.31 -3.58 -16.88
C ASP A 118 -3.58 -4.79 -15.97
N GLU A 119 -3.21 -4.70 -14.68
CA GLU A 119 -3.43 -5.77 -13.71
C GLU A 119 -4.93 -6.03 -13.49
N MET A 120 -5.76 -4.99 -13.43
CA MET A 120 -7.21 -5.14 -13.30
C MET A 120 -7.82 -5.84 -14.52
N HIS A 121 -7.44 -5.45 -15.75
CA HIS A 121 -7.88 -6.09 -16.98
C HIS A 121 -7.45 -7.56 -17.03
N ARG A 122 -6.19 -7.85 -16.66
CA ARG A 122 -5.65 -9.21 -16.59
C ARG A 122 -6.47 -10.10 -15.65
N ILE A 123 -6.84 -9.61 -14.47
CA ILE A 123 -7.66 -10.35 -13.51
C ILE A 123 -9.07 -10.59 -14.07
N ALA A 124 -9.67 -9.58 -14.72
CA ALA A 124 -11.00 -9.69 -15.31
C ALA A 124 -11.05 -10.74 -16.43
N ASP A 125 -10.09 -10.70 -17.36
CA ASP A 125 -9.98 -11.65 -18.47
C ASP A 125 -9.76 -13.08 -17.98
N ASN A 126 -8.88 -13.26 -16.99
CA ASN A 126 -8.65 -14.58 -16.37
C ASN A 126 -9.92 -15.17 -15.74
N HIS A 127 -10.87 -14.32 -15.36
CA HIS A 127 -12.17 -14.72 -14.81
C HIS A 127 -13.33 -14.61 -15.80
N GLN A 128 -13.05 -14.45 -17.10
CA GLN A 128 -14.06 -14.31 -18.16
C GLN A 128 -15.11 -13.24 -17.82
N CYS A 129 -14.64 -12.11 -17.33
CA CYS A 129 -15.44 -10.94 -17.01
C CYS A 129 -14.96 -9.77 -17.86
N PHE A 130 -15.89 -8.99 -18.37
CA PHE A 130 -15.57 -7.71 -19.00
C PHE A 130 -15.48 -6.65 -17.90
N LEU A 131 -14.34 -5.96 -17.84
CA LEU A 131 -14.08 -4.85 -16.93
C LEU A 131 -14.23 -3.55 -17.70
N ALA A 132 -14.99 -2.61 -17.13
CA ALA A 132 -14.91 -1.20 -17.46
C ALA A 132 -14.37 -0.48 -16.23
N VAL A 133 -13.18 0.11 -16.34
CA VAL A 133 -12.54 0.86 -15.28
C VAL A 133 -12.26 2.26 -15.79
N ALA A 134 -12.64 3.27 -15.00
CA ALA A 134 -12.31 4.66 -15.28
C ALA A 134 -11.72 5.28 -14.02
N LEU A 135 -10.49 5.76 -14.11
CA LEU A 135 -9.80 6.51 -13.06
C LEU A 135 -9.89 8.00 -13.37
N ARG A 136 -10.19 8.81 -12.37
CA ARG A 136 -10.26 10.27 -12.49
C ARG A 136 -9.51 10.91 -11.34
N ASP A 137 -8.68 11.89 -11.64
CA ASP A 137 -8.00 12.67 -10.60
C ASP A 137 -9.03 13.49 -9.79
N GLU A 138 -8.75 13.79 -8.52
CA GLU A 138 -9.64 14.62 -7.69
C GLU A 138 -9.81 16.05 -8.23
N ALA A 139 -8.79 16.57 -8.91
CA ALA A 139 -8.90 17.84 -9.62
C ALA A 139 -9.84 17.75 -10.84
N GLY A 140 -10.15 16.54 -11.30
CA GLY A 140 -11.03 16.28 -12.46
C GLY A 140 -10.39 16.58 -13.82
N GLU A 141 -9.13 17.01 -13.87
CA GLU A 141 -8.42 17.39 -15.10
C GLU A 141 -7.91 16.17 -15.88
N ARG A 142 -7.61 15.07 -15.19
CA ARG A 142 -7.03 13.87 -15.78
C ARG A 142 -7.98 12.68 -15.66
N HIS A 143 -8.08 11.92 -16.74
CA HIS A 143 -8.88 10.70 -16.82
C HIS A 143 -8.07 9.59 -17.49
N TRP A 144 -8.23 8.37 -16.99
CA TRP A 144 -7.62 7.17 -17.54
C TRP A 144 -8.70 6.08 -17.64
N ASP A 145 -8.77 5.38 -18.77
CA ASP A 145 -9.70 4.29 -19.09
C ASP A 145 -8.92 3.13 -19.72
#